data_AF-A0A9X5H9C0-F1
#
_entry.id   AF-A0A9X5H9C0-F1
#
_cell.length_a   1.000
_cell.length_b   1.000
_cell.length_c   1.000
_cell.angle_alpha   90.00
_cell.angle_beta   90.00
_cell.angle_gamma   90.00
#
_symmetry.space_group_name_H-M   'P 1'
#
loop_
_entity.id
_entity.type
_entity.pdbx_description
1 polymer ?
#
loop_
_entity_poly.entity_id
_entity_poly.type
_entity_poly.pdbx_seq_one_letter_code
_entity_poly.pdbx_strand_id
1 'polypeptide(L)' 'METFESLVRAEFTPKNTYLNTASSGLLPARAVAALDAAVRLRAEGRPLDPLFADVETCRAAYARLVGVPVERVAAGT' A
#
# COMPACT_ATOMS: atom_id res chain seq x y z
N MET A 1 -14.67 23.20 -0.30
CA MET A 1 -14.99 21.92 -0.96
C MET A 1 -13.68 21.30 -1.36
N GLU A 2 -13.35 20.13 -0.83
CA GLU A 2 -12.16 19.41 -1.27
C GLU A 2 -12.34 18.98 -2.73
N THR A 3 -11.29 19.12 -3.53
CA THR A 3 -11.25 18.63 -4.90
C THR A 3 -10.49 17.32 -4.94
N PHE A 4 -10.69 16.54 -6.01
CA PHE A 4 -9.87 15.35 -6.24
C PHE A 4 -8.37 15.68 -6.20
N GLU A 5 -7.97 16.80 -6.79
CA GLU A 5 -6.58 17.26 -6.81
C GLU A 5 -6.05 17.60 -5.41
N SER A 6 -6.86 18.23 -4.55
CA SER A 6 -6.44 18.53 -3.18
C SER A 6 -6.25 17.26 -2.36
N LEU A 7 -7.14 16.27 -2.53
CA LEU A 7 -7.04 14.97 -1.87
C LEU A 7 -5.81 14.18 -2.34
N VAL A 8 -5.53 14.18 -3.65
CA VAL A 8 -4.34 13.51 -4.19
C VAL A 8 -3.07 14.19 -3.69
N ARG A 9 -2.99 15.52 -3.70
CA ARG A 9 -1.80 16.24 -3.18
C ARG A 9 -1.54 16.00 -1.70
N ALA A 10 -2.59 15.73 -0.91
CA ALA A 10 -2.42 15.41 0.51
C ALA A 10 -1.71 14.05 0.71
N GLU A 11 -1.84 13.12 -0.22
CA GLU A 11 -1.24 11.78 -0.13
C GLU A 11 0.18 11.71 -0.69
N PHE A 12 0.58 12.59 -1.61
CA PHE A 12 1.87 12.52 -2.29
C PHE A 12 2.71 13.78 -2.08
N THR A 13 3.88 13.62 -1.44
CA THR A 13 4.80 14.73 -1.12
C THR A 13 6.20 14.53 -1.75
N PRO A 14 6.32 14.58 -3.09
CA PRO A 14 7.60 14.39 -3.75
C PRO A 14 8.59 15.52 -3.39
N LYS A 15 9.86 15.16 -3.19
CA LYS A 15 10.94 16.14 -2.91
C LYS A 15 11.44 16.88 -4.15
N ASN A 16 11.08 16.40 -5.33
CA ASN A 16 11.49 16.93 -6.63
C ASN A 16 10.38 16.70 -7.67
N THR A 17 10.57 17.19 -8.90
CA THR A 17 9.71 16.82 -10.01
C THR A 17 9.92 15.34 -10.35
N TYR A 18 9.01 14.49 -9.89
CA TYR A 18 9.13 13.05 -10.03
C TYR A 18 8.59 12.58 -11.39
N LEU A 19 9.49 12.17 -12.29
CA LEU A 19 9.16 11.74 -13.66
C LEU A 19 9.37 10.24 -13.90
N ASN A 20 9.64 9.45 -12.85
CA ASN A 20 9.96 8.03 -12.97
C ASN A 20 8.77 7.09 -12.66
N THR A 21 7.53 7.57 -12.82
CA THR A 21 6.31 6.82 -12.46
C THR A 21 6.12 5.53 -13.25
N ALA A 22 6.68 5.43 -14.46
CA ALA A 22 6.64 4.21 -15.26
C ALA A 22 7.48 3.08 -14.68
N SER A 23 8.59 3.40 -13.98
CA SER A 23 9.44 2.39 -13.34
C SER A 23 9.00 2.12 -11.90
N SER A 24 8.66 3.16 -11.14
CA SER A 24 8.22 3.04 -9.75
C SER A 24 7.27 4.17 -9.38
N GLY A 25 6.20 3.83 -8.66
CA GLY A 25 5.28 4.82 -8.11
C GLY A 25 5.82 5.41 -6.81
N LEU A 26 5.46 6.67 -6.53
CA LEU A 26 5.55 7.19 -5.16
C LEU A 26 4.51 6.48 -4.29
N LEU A 27 4.85 6.24 -3.03
CA LEU A 27 3.89 5.72 -2.07
C LEU A 27 3.01 6.86 -1.54
N PRO A 28 1.67 6.67 -1.48
CA PRO A 28 0.80 7.60 -0.77
C PRO A 28 1.08 7.54 0.74
N ALA A 29 0.82 8.65 1.45
CA ALA A 29 1.07 8.81 2.88
C ALA A 29 0.49 7.66 3.72
N ARG A 30 -0.72 7.20 3.40
CA ARG A 30 -1.34 6.05 4.06
C ARG A 30 -0.55 4.74 3.92
N ALA A 31 0.06 4.50 2.76
CA ALA A 31 0.88 3.30 2.55
C ALA A 31 2.20 3.39 3.32
N VAL A 32 2.80 4.59 3.39
CA VAL A 32 3.99 4.83 4.22
C VAL A 32 3.68 4.57 5.70
N ALA A 33 2.54 5.05 6.20
CA ALA A 33 2.13 4.82 7.59
C ALA A 33 1.93 3.34 7.91
N ALA A 34 1.31 2.58 7.00
CA ALA A 34 1.13 1.14 7.15
C ALA A 34 2.47 0.38 7.20
N LEU A 35 3.43 0.77 6.33
CA LEU A 35 4.77 0.17 6.33
C LEU A 35 5.55 0.49 7.62
N ASP A 36 5.49 1.72 8.11
CA ASP A 36 6.14 2.10 9.38
C ASP A 36 5.57 1.28 10.55
N ALA A 37 4.23 1.13 10.61
CA ALA A 37 3.58 0.30 11.61
C ALA A 37 4.03 -1.18 11.54
N ALA A 38 4.10 -1.75 10.35
CA ALA A 38 4.54 -3.13 10.14
C ALA A 38 6.01 -3.36 10.56
N VAL A 39 6.89 -2.41 10.21
CA VAL A 39 8.31 -2.47 10.59
C VAL A 39 8.48 -2.37 12.11
N ARG A 40 7.76 -1.46 12.78
CA ARG A 40 7.79 -1.32 14.24
C ARG A 40 7.30 -2.57 14.95
N LEU A 41 6.17 -3.13 14.51
CA LEU A 41 5.62 -4.37 15.07
C LEU A 41 6.67 -5.49 15.05
N ARG A 42 7.40 -5.63 13.93
CA ARG A 42 8.47 -6.62 13.80
C ARG A 42 9.70 -6.29 14.66
N ALA A 43 10.10 -5.03 14.74
CA ALA A 43 11.22 -4.58 15.56
C ALA A 43 10.96 -4.79 17.06
N GLU A 44 9.71 -4.63 17.50
CA GLU A 44 9.25 -4.88 18.87
C GLU A 44 9.14 -6.37 19.22
N GLY A 45 9.31 -7.28 18.25
CA GLY A 45 9.19 -8.73 18.46
C GLY A 45 7.75 -9.19 18.70
N ARG A 46 6.75 -8.44 18.20
CA ARG A 46 5.33 -8.76 18.40
C ARG A 46 4.85 -9.83 17.41
N PRO A 47 3.74 -10.53 17.73
CA PRO A 47 3.14 -11.52 16.82
C PRO A 47 2.83 -10.92 15.43
N LEU A 48 3.22 -11.64 14.37
CA LEU A 48 3.10 -11.19 12.98
C LEU A 48 1.78 -11.58 12.32
N ASP A 49 0.89 -12.31 13.00
CA ASP A 49 -0.42 -12.74 12.48
C ASP A 49 -1.23 -11.61 11.82
N PRO A 50 -1.25 -10.37 12.37
CA PRO A 50 -1.92 -9.26 11.69
C PRO A 50 -1.37 -8.95 10.30
N LEU A 51 -0.05 -9.06 10.09
CA LEU A 51 0.57 -8.79 8.79
C LEU A 51 0.20 -9.86 7.75
N PHE A 52 0.03 -11.11 8.17
CA PHE A 52 -0.47 -12.17 7.28
C PHE A 52 -1.95 -11.94 6.91
N ALA A 53 -2.77 -11.47 7.84
CA ALA A 53 -4.15 -11.07 7.54
C ALA A 53 -4.23 -9.86 6.58
N ASP A 54 -3.31 -8.90 6.71
CA ASP A 54 -3.18 -7.77 5.78
C ASP A 54 -2.84 -8.24 4.36
N VAL A 55 -1.99 -9.26 4.21
CA VAL A 55 -1.68 -9.86 2.89
C VAL A 55 -2.94 -10.43 2.24
N GLU A 56 -3.75 -11.19 2.97
CA GLU A 56 -4.99 -11.78 2.43
C GLU A 56 -6.02 -10.69 2.08
N THR A 57 -6.12 -9.65 2.90
CA THR A 57 -6.96 -8.47 2.60
C THR A 57 -6.49 -7.77 1.32
N CYS A 58 -5.17 -7.57 1.15
CA CYS A 58 -4.58 -6.99 -0.06
C CYS A 58 -4.85 -7.85 -1.30
N ARG A 59 -4.70 -9.18 -1.20
CA ARG A 59 -5.00 -10.11 -2.30
C ARG A 59 -6.46 -10.02 -2.73
N ALA A 60 -7.40 -10.01 -1.78
CA ALA A 60 -8.82 -9.87 -2.08
C ALA A 60 -9.17 -8.50 -2.71
N ALA A 61 -8.58 -7.41 -2.22
CA ALA A 61 -8.77 -6.09 -2.79
C ALA A 61 -8.23 -5.98 -4.22
N TYR A 62 -7.04 -6.55 -4.48
CA TYR A 62 -6.46 -6.60 -5.82
C TYR A 62 -7.31 -7.45 -6.77
N ALA A 63 -7.75 -8.63 -6.33
CA ALA A 63 -8.64 -9.51 -7.08
C ALA A 63 -9.91 -8.77 -7.55
N ARG A 64 -10.53 -8.00 -6.64
CA ARG A 64 -11.68 -7.14 -6.97
C ARG A 64 -11.33 -6.04 -7.97
N LEU A 65 -10.17 -5.39 -7.83
CA LEU A 65 -9.73 -4.31 -8.71
C LEU A 65 -9.54 -4.79 -10.16
N VAL A 66 -8.97 -5.99 -10.34
CA VAL A 66 -8.67 -6.54 -11.67
C VAL A 66 -9.73 -7.51 -12.21
N GLY A 67 -10.77 -7.81 -11.43
CA GLY A 67 -11.91 -8.63 -11.85
C GLY A 67 -11.62 -10.12 -11.96
N VAL A 68 -10.75 -10.67 -11.10
CA VAL A 68 -10.43 -12.11 -11.06
C VAL A 68 -10.79 -12.73 -9.69
N PRO A 69 -11.02 -14.05 -9.61
CA PRO A 69 -11.15 -14.73 -8.32
C PRO A 69 -9.86 -14.63 -7.49
N VAL A 70 -9.97 -14.51 -6.17
CA VAL A 70 -8.82 -14.33 -5.26
C VAL A 70 -7.83 -15.49 -5.30
N GLU A 71 -8.32 -16.70 -5.61
CA GLU A 71 -7.52 -17.91 -5.77
C GLU A 71 -6.53 -17.82 -6.96
N ARG A 72 -6.74 -16.86 -7.87
CA ARG A 72 -5.84 -16.56 -9.00
C ARG A 72 -4.79 -15.50 -8.68
N VAL A 73 -4.86 -14.86 -7.51
CA VAL A 73 -3.89 -13.85 -7.09
C VAL A 73 -2.87 -14.50 -6.19
N ALA A 74 -1.61 -14.60 -6.62
CA ALA A 74 -0.51 -15.06 -5.76
C ALA A 74 0.23 -13.85 -5.16
N ALA A 75 0.53 -13.90 -3.85
CA ALA A 75 1.51 -13.01 -3.25
C ALA A 75 2.89 -13.68 -3.32
N GLY A 76 3.91 -12.93 -3.75
CA GLY A 76 5.30 -13.41 -3.78
C GLY A 76 5.88 -13.58 -2.36
N THR A 77 7.06 -14.20 -2.30
CA THR A 77 7.82 -14.43 -1.05
C THR A 77 8.84 -13.34 -0.79
#